data_AF-A0A969L9P5-F1
#
_entry.id   AF-A0A969L9P5-F1
#
_cell.length_a   1.000
_cell.length_b   1.000
_cell.length_c   1.000
_cell.angle_alpha   90.00
_cell.angle_beta   90.00
_cell.angle_gamma   90.00
#
_symmetry.space_group_name_H-M   'P 1'
#
loop_
_entity.id
_entity.type
_entity.pdbx_description
1 polymer ?
#
loop_
_entity_poly.entity_id
_entity_poly.type
_entity_poly.pdbx_seq_one_letter_code
_entity_poly.pdbx_strand_id
1 'polypeptide(L)'
;MSISMMPNLSTREGIIDYLLSFDLFGVNTYEGYIYVHDAIGRILQTMRLIPPAPAANARLLELGANPYFMTLLLKKFHTYELRFANYFGEKVTQPCNEQTISSEKYNETHTFQYEHFNVELQDFLYEDASFDGVLFCEILEHLTCNPMHTLNEIHRVLKPGGFVIVTTPNMLRWEHLRDLALGRNINDPYSGLGPYGRHNREYTPSEVINLLQDSGFVVEKIRLANLHQRQFGLPYIMSALRSHWCDHILTLARSQHPPRSRYAPWLYRSMVDIRCVTSNTVIMGQNDELHIGSGWHQLEDIARWTMQRAEVFLRAEGGENRIITYVSSDGDRLGPISLTLHYKEHAITQELPTSDFVSIGLNIPPCDAGEEVAVLIEVDRVRSAASIGKGRDVRQIGAIVQYIKLTLEEL
;
A
#
# COMPACT_ATOMS: atom_id res chain seq x y z
N MET A 1 26.39 40.71 -15.08
CA MET A 1 26.05 40.21 -13.73
C MET A 1 24.54 40.35 -13.59
N SER A 2 23.81 39.24 -13.72
CA SER A 2 22.37 39.23 -13.46
C SER A 2 22.15 39.42 -11.96
N ILE A 3 21.32 40.39 -11.56
CA ILE A 3 20.97 40.59 -10.16
C ILE A 3 20.04 39.44 -9.77
N SER A 4 20.53 38.50 -8.97
CA SER A 4 19.71 37.45 -8.36
C SER A 4 18.61 38.12 -7.53
N MET A 5 17.35 37.89 -7.91
CA MET A 5 16.21 38.28 -7.10
C MET A 5 15.93 37.20 -6.05
N MET A 6 15.56 37.58 -4.82
CA MET A 6 15.03 36.60 -3.87
C MET A 6 13.55 36.31 -4.21
N PRO A 7 13.11 35.04 -4.21
CA PRO A 7 11.70 34.72 -4.46
C PRO A 7 10.83 35.25 -3.32
N ASN A 8 9.69 35.87 -3.67
CA ASN A 8 8.69 36.27 -2.67
C ASN A 8 7.78 35.07 -2.34
N LEU A 9 8.16 34.26 -1.37
CA LEU A 9 7.40 33.07 -1.00
C LEU A 9 6.30 33.36 0.05
N SER A 10 6.00 34.63 0.36
CA SER A 10 4.92 34.98 1.31
C SER A 10 3.56 35.12 0.63
N THR A 11 3.50 35.19 -0.71
CA THR A 11 2.27 35.29 -1.48
C THR A 11 2.09 34.08 -2.38
N ARG A 12 0.83 33.76 -2.71
CA ARG A 12 0.51 32.65 -3.61
C ARG A 12 1.12 32.86 -4.99
N GLU A 13 1.04 34.08 -5.51
CA GLU A 13 1.56 34.47 -6.82
C GLU A 13 3.08 34.35 -6.87
N GLY A 14 3.77 34.73 -5.80
CA GLY A 14 5.22 34.61 -5.73
C GLY A 14 5.70 33.16 -5.58
N ILE A 15 4.91 32.27 -4.95
CA ILE A 15 5.16 30.83 -4.97
C ILE A 15 4.96 30.25 -6.36
N ILE A 16 3.88 30.62 -7.07
CA ILE A 16 3.63 30.18 -8.45
C ILE A 16 4.78 30.63 -9.37
N ASP A 17 5.19 31.90 -9.27
CA ASP A 17 6.30 32.46 -10.03
C ASP A 17 7.63 31.73 -9.74
N TYR A 18 7.87 31.37 -8.47
CA TYR A 18 9.02 30.57 -8.09
C TYR A 18 8.99 29.16 -8.71
N LEU A 19 7.88 28.44 -8.59
CA LEU A 19 7.76 27.07 -9.12
C LEU A 19 7.85 27.03 -10.64
N LEU A 20 7.21 27.98 -11.34
CA LEU A 20 7.25 28.07 -12.81
C LEU A 20 8.59 28.54 -13.36
N SER A 21 9.52 28.99 -12.51
CA SER A 21 10.85 29.40 -12.94
C SER A 21 11.79 28.22 -13.22
N PHE A 22 11.44 27.01 -12.80
CA PHE A 22 12.27 25.82 -12.99
C PHE A 22 12.03 25.19 -14.37
N ASP A 23 13.10 24.73 -15.00
CA ASP A 23 13.18 24.19 -16.37
C ASP A 23 12.53 22.80 -16.58
N LEU A 24 11.68 22.34 -15.66
CA LEU A 24 11.22 20.96 -15.60
C LEU A 24 10.33 20.52 -16.77
N PHE A 25 9.55 21.45 -17.31
CA PHE A 25 8.68 21.22 -18.47
C PHE A 25 9.38 21.59 -19.79
N GLY A 26 10.66 21.95 -19.75
CA GLY A 26 11.47 22.31 -20.92
C GLY A 26 10.77 23.30 -21.84
N VAL A 27 10.52 22.87 -23.09
CA VAL A 27 9.88 23.68 -24.15
C VAL A 27 8.37 23.84 -23.96
N ASN A 28 7.72 22.94 -23.19
CA ASN A 28 6.26 22.95 -22.98
C ASN A 28 5.85 23.76 -21.74
N THR A 29 6.20 25.05 -21.74
CA THR A 29 5.94 25.96 -20.61
C THR A 29 4.45 26.11 -20.28
N TYR A 30 3.56 25.87 -21.26
CA TYR A 30 2.11 25.93 -21.06
C TYR A 30 1.57 24.77 -20.22
N GLU A 31 2.11 23.57 -20.38
CA GLU A 31 1.75 22.41 -19.56
C GLU A 31 2.14 22.62 -18.10
N GLY A 32 3.38 23.09 -17.86
CA GLY A 32 3.83 23.46 -16.51
C GLY A 32 2.97 24.55 -15.88
N TYR A 33 2.56 25.56 -16.66
CA TYR A 33 1.62 26.60 -16.22
C TYR A 33 0.28 26.02 -15.74
N ILE A 34 -0.35 25.16 -16.56
CA ILE A 34 -1.61 24.50 -16.19
C ILE A 34 -1.42 23.66 -14.93
N TYR A 35 -0.37 22.82 -14.89
CA TYR A 35 -0.10 21.94 -13.77
C TYR A 35 0.07 22.72 -12.46
N VAL A 36 0.93 23.74 -12.43
CA VAL A 36 1.16 24.52 -11.21
C VAL A 36 -0.12 25.22 -10.76
N HIS A 37 -0.85 25.84 -11.67
CA HIS A 37 -2.10 26.52 -11.31
C HIS A 37 -3.17 25.58 -10.77
N ASP A 38 -3.19 24.35 -11.25
CA ASP A 38 -4.08 23.29 -10.77
C ASP A 38 -3.63 22.72 -9.42
N ALA A 39 -2.36 22.37 -9.28
CA ALA A 39 -1.80 21.68 -8.13
C ALA A 39 -1.49 22.60 -6.93
N ILE A 40 -1.28 23.91 -7.14
CA ILE A 40 -0.81 24.82 -6.07
C ILE A 40 -1.73 24.83 -4.86
N GLY A 41 -3.06 24.75 -5.07
CA GLY A 41 -4.02 24.70 -3.97
C GLY A 41 -3.79 23.47 -3.09
N ARG A 42 -3.61 22.31 -3.73
CA ARG A 42 -3.29 21.04 -3.08
C ARG A 42 -1.95 21.09 -2.37
N ILE A 43 -0.88 21.45 -3.06
CA ILE A 43 0.48 21.54 -2.50
C ILE A 43 0.48 22.39 -1.23
N LEU A 44 -0.11 23.59 -1.26
CA LEU A 44 -0.13 24.47 -0.09
C LEU A 44 -0.96 23.92 1.08
N GLN A 45 -2.06 23.20 0.83
CA GLN A 45 -2.81 22.56 1.91
C GLN A 45 -2.09 21.33 2.47
N THR A 46 -1.44 20.54 1.63
CA THR A 46 -0.61 19.41 2.04
C THR A 46 0.54 19.88 2.92
N MET A 47 1.28 20.91 2.51
CA MET A 47 2.36 21.53 3.29
C MET A 47 1.92 21.95 4.70
N ARG A 48 0.67 22.43 4.85
CA ARG A 48 0.10 22.82 6.16
C ARG A 48 -0.29 21.64 7.05
N LEU A 49 -0.40 20.44 6.49
CA LEU A 49 -0.67 19.22 7.26
C LEU A 49 0.60 18.58 7.79
N ILE A 50 1.75 18.83 7.17
CA ILE A 50 3.03 18.23 7.55
C ILE A 50 3.42 18.67 8.97
N PRO A 51 3.52 17.73 9.94
CA PRO A 51 3.99 18.04 11.28
C PRO A 51 5.42 18.61 11.25
N PRO A 52 5.80 19.46 12.21
CA PRO A 52 7.20 19.88 12.34
C PRO A 52 8.10 18.67 12.55
N ALA A 53 9.33 18.74 12.02
CA ALA A 53 10.30 17.68 12.18
C ALA A 53 10.59 17.44 13.68
N PRO A 54 10.47 16.20 14.19
CA PRO A 54 10.71 15.90 15.60
C PRO A 54 12.18 16.05 16.00
N ALA A 55 13.10 15.97 15.04
CA ALA A 55 14.55 16.11 15.24
C ALA A 55 15.22 16.63 13.96
N ALA A 56 16.47 17.08 14.08
CA ALA A 56 17.25 17.60 12.94
C ALA A 56 17.55 16.56 11.85
N ASN A 57 17.56 15.27 12.21
CA ASN A 57 17.76 14.13 11.31
C ASN A 57 16.44 13.39 11.00
N ALA A 58 15.28 14.03 11.24
CA ALA A 58 14.01 13.41 10.92
C ALA A 58 13.88 13.24 9.40
N ARG A 59 13.46 12.06 8.96
CA ARG A 59 13.42 11.67 7.54
C ARG A 59 11.99 11.69 7.03
N LEU A 60 11.79 12.28 5.85
CA LEU A 60 10.51 12.35 5.15
C LEU A 60 10.65 11.74 3.76
N LEU A 61 9.88 10.70 3.46
CA LEU A 61 9.81 10.08 2.15
C LEU A 61 8.68 10.71 1.34
N GLU A 62 8.97 11.20 0.15
CA GLU A 62 7.99 11.67 -0.82
C GLU A 62 7.87 10.62 -1.94
N LEU A 63 6.72 9.92 -1.98
CA LEU A 63 6.39 9.00 -3.05
C LEU A 63 5.78 9.81 -4.21
N GLY A 64 6.16 9.49 -5.45
CA GLY A 64 5.73 10.24 -6.63
C GLY A 64 6.22 11.69 -6.61
N ALA A 65 7.48 11.89 -6.23
CA ALA A 65 8.03 13.22 -5.98
C ALA A 65 8.07 14.10 -7.24
N ASN A 66 8.29 13.54 -8.43
CA ASN A 66 8.23 14.28 -9.69
C ASN A 66 6.82 14.90 -9.89
N PRO A 67 6.67 16.19 -10.24
CA PRO A 67 7.67 17.16 -10.76
C PRO A 67 8.48 17.96 -9.72
N TYR A 68 8.56 17.53 -8.47
CA TYR A 68 9.32 18.13 -7.37
C TYR A 68 8.86 19.52 -6.91
N PHE A 69 7.68 19.99 -7.33
CA PHE A 69 7.18 21.29 -6.87
C PHE A 69 6.88 21.34 -5.38
N MET A 70 6.32 20.27 -4.81
CA MET A 70 6.15 20.17 -3.36
C MET A 70 7.51 20.03 -2.67
N THR A 71 8.42 19.22 -3.21
CA THR A 71 9.81 19.10 -2.75
C THR A 71 10.53 20.45 -2.63
N LEU A 72 10.40 21.33 -3.63
CA LEU A 72 11.02 22.65 -3.60
C LEU A 72 10.53 23.49 -2.42
N LEU A 73 9.23 23.43 -2.11
CA LEU A 73 8.67 24.13 -0.95
C LEU A 73 9.07 23.46 0.37
N LEU A 74 9.12 22.12 0.41
CA LEU A 74 9.63 21.38 1.57
C LEU A 74 11.03 21.82 1.95
N LYS A 75 11.94 21.97 0.97
CA LYS A 75 13.32 22.44 1.20
C LYS A 75 13.40 23.89 1.74
N LYS A 76 12.41 24.73 1.45
CA LYS A 76 12.36 26.12 1.91
C LYS A 76 11.72 26.27 3.29
N PHE A 77 10.75 25.41 3.62
CA PHE A 77 9.85 25.61 4.77
C PHE A 77 9.92 24.52 5.83
N HIS A 78 10.57 23.39 5.56
CA HIS A 78 10.75 22.31 6.52
C HIS A 78 12.23 21.93 6.66
N THR A 79 12.53 21.23 7.75
CA THR A 79 13.88 20.79 8.12
C THR A 79 14.05 19.26 8.05
N TYR A 80 13.13 18.56 7.37
CA TYR A 80 13.26 17.12 7.17
C TYR A 80 14.40 16.79 6.21
N GLU A 81 15.09 15.68 6.46
CA GLU A 81 15.91 15.01 5.46
C GLU A 81 14.98 14.32 4.46
N LEU A 82 14.96 14.80 3.21
CA LEU A 82 14.03 14.33 2.19
C LEU A 82 14.61 13.13 1.42
N ARG A 83 13.76 12.13 1.16
CA ARG A 83 14.00 11.00 0.24
C ARG A 83 12.87 10.93 -0.78
N PHE A 84 13.14 10.39 -1.96
CA PHE A 84 12.24 10.51 -3.11
C PHE A 84 12.07 9.17 -3.81
N ALA A 85 10.84 8.74 -4.06
CA ALA A 85 10.59 7.60 -4.93
C ALA A 85 9.75 8.02 -6.13
N ASN A 86 10.04 7.47 -7.31
CA ASN A 86 9.28 7.72 -8.53
C ASN A 86 9.02 6.42 -9.31
N TYR A 87 8.00 6.45 -10.16
CA TYR A 87 7.74 5.39 -11.13
C TYR A 87 7.25 5.99 -12.45
N PHE A 88 7.93 5.65 -13.54
CA PHE A 88 7.64 6.18 -14.88
C PHE A 88 7.08 5.14 -15.86
N GLY A 89 6.56 4.00 -15.37
CA GLY A 89 5.99 2.95 -16.23
C GLY A 89 6.99 2.12 -17.04
N GLU A 90 8.25 2.54 -17.13
CA GLU A 90 9.32 1.83 -17.83
C GLU A 90 9.85 0.63 -17.02
N LYS A 91 10.50 -0.33 -17.70
CA LYS A 91 11.27 -1.37 -17.01
C LYS A 91 12.34 -0.67 -16.17
N VAL A 92 12.29 -0.85 -14.86
CA VAL A 92 13.31 -0.36 -13.93
C VAL A 92 14.64 -1.01 -14.31
N THR A 93 15.51 -0.27 -14.99
CA THR A 93 16.83 -0.74 -15.39
C THR A 93 17.88 -0.42 -14.32
N GLN A 94 17.67 0.67 -13.58
CA GLN A 94 18.48 1.08 -12.43
C GLN A 94 17.55 1.49 -11.28
N PRO A 95 17.75 0.97 -10.06
CA PRO A 95 16.88 1.24 -8.93
C PRO A 95 17.10 2.63 -8.32
N CYS A 96 18.24 3.28 -8.58
CA CYS A 96 18.55 4.62 -8.12
C CYS A 96 18.92 5.48 -9.33
N ASN A 97 18.27 6.64 -9.46
CA ASN A 97 18.48 7.58 -10.55
C ASN A 97 18.58 9.00 -9.98
N GLU A 98 18.95 9.96 -10.83
CA GLU A 98 18.95 11.37 -10.47
C GLU A 98 18.26 12.23 -11.52
N GLN A 99 17.66 13.33 -11.06
CA GLN A 99 17.10 14.36 -11.92
C GLN A 99 17.55 15.73 -11.44
N THR A 100 18.10 16.54 -12.36
CA THR A 100 18.52 17.91 -12.08
C THR A 100 17.54 18.89 -12.68
N ILE A 101 17.18 19.91 -11.90
CA ILE A 101 16.26 20.97 -12.28
C ILE A 101 16.93 22.30 -11.93
N SER A 102 16.75 23.31 -12.77
CA SER A 102 17.40 24.61 -12.60
C SER A 102 16.46 25.77 -12.84
N SER A 103 16.69 26.86 -12.10
CA SER A 103 16.02 28.15 -12.27
C SER A 103 17.08 29.21 -12.51
N GLU A 104 17.19 29.67 -13.76
CA GLU A 104 18.08 30.78 -14.12
C GLU A 104 17.66 32.08 -13.42
N LYS A 105 16.35 32.30 -13.26
CA LYS A 105 15.78 33.50 -12.64
C LYS A 105 16.21 33.67 -11.19
N TYR A 106 16.24 32.58 -10.43
CA TYR A 106 16.64 32.60 -9.01
C TYR A 106 18.07 32.10 -8.77
N ASN A 107 18.77 31.68 -9.83
CA ASN A 107 20.11 31.08 -9.76
C ASN A 107 20.15 29.89 -8.78
N GLU A 108 19.16 29.01 -8.88
CA GLU A 108 19.03 27.79 -8.07
C GLU A 108 19.13 26.55 -8.95
N THR A 109 19.93 25.58 -8.54
CA THR A 109 20.01 24.25 -9.17
C THR A 109 19.82 23.18 -8.10
N HIS A 110 18.99 22.19 -8.40
CA HIS A 110 18.72 21.08 -7.50
C HIS A 110 18.85 19.77 -8.25
N THR A 111 19.71 18.89 -7.72
CA THR A 111 19.80 17.49 -8.16
C THR A 111 19.12 16.63 -7.10
N PHE A 112 18.12 15.86 -7.52
CA PHE A 112 17.36 14.94 -6.68
C PHE A 112 17.74 13.51 -7.03
N GLN A 113 18.27 12.78 -6.05
CA GLN A 113 18.45 11.33 -6.14
C GLN A 113 17.15 10.65 -5.71
N TYR A 114 16.66 9.72 -6.52
CA TYR A 114 15.41 9.03 -6.24
C TYR A 114 15.49 7.54 -6.53
N GLU A 115 14.76 6.77 -5.73
CA GLU A 115 14.55 5.35 -5.92
C GLU A 115 13.45 5.12 -6.96
N HIS A 116 13.71 4.29 -7.98
CA HIS A 116 12.76 3.98 -9.05
C HIS A 116 12.17 2.59 -8.84
N PHE A 117 10.92 2.54 -8.37
CA PHE A 117 10.19 1.29 -8.19
C PHE A 117 8.67 1.51 -8.24
N ASN A 118 7.92 0.48 -8.62
CA ASN A 118 6.47 0.49 -8.58
C ASN A 118 5.98 0.19 -7.16
N VAL A 119 5.42 1.19 -6.50
CA VAL A 119 4.92 1.10 -5.11
C VAL A 119 3.85 0.03 -4.89
N GLU A 120 3.14 -0.37 -5.95
CA GLU A 120 2.06 -1.35 -5.89
C GLU A 120 2.55 -2.79 -6.02
N LEU A 121 3.68 -3.00 -6.70
CA LEU A 121 4.13 -4.33 -7.13
C LEU A 121 5.48 -4.75 -6.54
N GLN A 122 6.24 -3.81 -6.00
CA GLN A 122 7.58 -4.04 -5.48
C GLN A 122 7.65 -3.62 -4.03
N ASP A 123 8.53 -4.27 -3.27
CA ASP A 123 8.88 -3.78 -1.94
C ASP A 123 9.59 -2.43 -2.06
N PHE A 124 9.40 -1.62 -1.05
CA PHE A 124 10.09 -0.36 -0.90
C PHE A 124 11.55 -0.65 -0.57
N LEU A 125 12.46 0.01 -1.29
CA LEU A 125 13.91 -0.16 -1.16
C LEU A 125 14.48 0.54 0.09
N TYR A 126 13.77 0.46 1.21
CA TYR A 126 14.10 1.12 2.47
C TYR A 126 13.99 0.15 3.64
N GLU A 127 14.82 0.40 4.65
CA GLU A 127 14.78 -0.33 5.92
C GLU A 127 13.49 -0.05 6.70
N ASP A 128 13.10 -1.03 7.51
CA ASP A 128 12.01 -0.90 8.48
C ASP A 128 12.25 0.28 9.42
N ALA A 129 11.18 0.96 9.81
CA ALA A 129 11.23 2.05 10.80
C ALA A 129 12.30 3.13 10.52
N SER A 130 12.53 3.46 9.24
CA SER A 130 13.57 4.41 8.81
C SER A 130 13.06 5.85 8.58
N PHE A 131 11.74 6.06 8.50
CA PHE A 131 11.13 7.37 8.25
C PHE A 131 10.24 7.87 9.38
N ASP A 132 10.24 9.19 9.59
CA ASP A 132 9.34 9.88 10.52
C ASP A 132 8.02 10.28 9.85
N GLY A 133 8.05 10.43 8.52
CA GLY A 133 6.88 10.72 7.70
C GLY A 133 6.97 10.17 6.30
N VAL A 134 5.81 9.89 5.70
CA VAL A 134 5.66 9.54 4.27
C VAL A 134 4.57 10.42 3.64
N LEU A 135 4.86 10.98 2.47
CA LEU A 135 3.89 11.66 1.63
C LEU A 135 3.45 10.71 0.51
N PHE A 136 2.16 10.37 0.50
CA PHE A 136 1.50 9.50 -0.47
C PHE A 136 0.38 10.30 -1.15
N CYS A 137 0.79 11.28 -1.96
CA CYS A 137 -0.09 12.31 -2.50
C CYS A 137 -0.36 12.08 -3.99
N GLU A 138 -1.63 11.98 -4.39
CA GLU A 138 -2.06 11.80 -5.79
C GLU A 138 -1.48 10.53 -6.45
N ILE A 139 -1.51 9.41 -5.71
CA ILE A 139 -1.05 8.10 -6.20
C ILE A 139 -2.12 7.04 -6.01
N LEU A 140 -2.87 7.09 -4.91
CA LEU A 140 -3.85 6.08 -4.52
C LEU A 140 -4.87 5.78 -5.63
N GLU A 141 -5.30 6.81 -6.33
CA GLU A 141 -6.27 6.77 -7.43
C GLU A 141 -5.72 6.14 -8.72
N HIS A 142 -4.40 6.13 -8.88
CA HIS A 142 -3.70 5.56 -10.02
C HIS A 142 -3.43 4.05 -9.85
N LEU A 143 -3.49 3.54 -8.62
CA LEU A 143 -3.25 2.12 -8.33
C LEU A 143 -4.25 1.21 -9.06
N THR A 144 -3.79 0.06 -9.53
CA THR A 144 -4.52 -0.80 -10.49
C THR A 144 -5.06 -2.10 -9.89
N CYS A 145 -4.42 -2.60 -8.83
CA CYS A 145 -4.64 -3.95 -8.33
C CYS A 145 -4.64 -4.05 -6.79
N ASN A 146 -3.67 -3.48 -6.07
CA ASN A 146 -3.50 -3.78 -4.65
C ASN A 146 -2.98 -2.58 -3.82
N PRO A 147 -3.86 -1.65 -3.40
CA PRO A 147 -3.47 -0.52 -2.55
C PRO A 147 -2.98 -0.95 -1.15
N MET A 148 -3.38 -2.14 -0.67
CA MET A 148 -2.97 -2.62 0.65
C MET A 148 -1.48 -2.95 0.71
N HIS A 149 -0.87 -3.46 -0.37
CA HIS A 149 0.59 -3.68 -0.43
C HIS A 149 1.34 -2.36 -0.17
N THR A 150 1.01 -1.32 -0.94
CA THR A 150 1.59 0.02 -0.80
C THR A 150 1.46 0.55 0.62
N LEU A 151 0.26 0.45 1.22
CA LEU A 151 0.03 0.97 2.57
C LEU A 151 0.77 0.16 3.65
N ASN A 152 0.91 -1.14 3.48
CA ASN A 152 1.70 -1.99 4.39
C ASN A 152 3.20 -1.65 4.30
N GLU A 153 3.72 -1.41 3.09
CA GLU A 153 5.10 -0.98 2.92
C GLU A 153 5.34 0.42 3.49
N ILE A 154 4.40 1.36 3.29
CA ILE A 154 4.43 2.67 3.97
C ILE A 154 4.47 2.48 5.49
N HIS A 155 3.64 1.58 6.03
CA HIS A 155 3.63 1.30 7.47
C HIS A 155 4.96 0.70 7.95
N ARG A 156 5.55 -0.24 7.18
CA ARG A 156 6.83 -0.90 7.50
C ARG A 156 7.97 0.09 7.59
N VAL A 157 8.10 1.00 6.61
CA VAL A 157 9.20 1.96 6.57
C VAL A 157 9.04 3.12 7.56
N LEU A 158 7.83 3.33 8.10
CA LEU A 158 7.57 4.33 9.14
C LEU A 158 8.02 3.84 10.51
N LYS A 159 8.67 4.74 11.27
CA LYS A 159 8.91 4.55 12.70
C LYS A 159 7.58 4.38 13.44
N PRO A 160 7.56 3.73 14.61
CA PRO A 160 6.39 3.73 15.49
C PRO A 160 5.94 5.17 15.80
N GLY A 161 4.68 5.49 15.52
CA GLY A 161 4.12 6.84 15.68
C GLY A 161 4.48 7.84 14.57
N GLY A 162 5.20 7.39 13.53
CA GLY A 162 5.41 8.14 12.30
C GLY A 162 4.08 8.46 11.60
N PHE A 163 4.10 9.40 10.64
CA PHE A 163 2.89 9.82 9.96
C PHE A 163 2.88 9.48 8.47
N VAL A 164 1.70 9.25 7.93
CA VAL A 164 1.45 9.28 6.49
C VAL A 164 0.49 10.41 6.18
N ILE A 165 0.78 11.17 5.13
CA ILE A 165 -0.19 12.07 4.51
C ILE A 165 -0.65 11.45 3.20
N VAL A 166 -1.97 11.27 3.07
CA VAL A 166 -2.61 10.78 1.86
C VAL A 166 -3.45 11.90 1.26
N THR A 167 -3.21 12.23 -0.01
CA THR A 167 -4.11 13.08 -0.80
C THR A 167 -4.62 12.33 -2.02
N THR A 168 -5.88 12.54 -2.35
CA THR A 168 -6.53 11.95 -3.53
C THR A 168 -7.73 12.82 -3.92
N PRO A 169 -8.10 12.83 -5.21
CA PRO A 169 -9.41 13.28 -5.66
C PRO A 169 -10.53 12.56 -4.90
N ASN A 170 -11.61 13.29 -4.62
CA ASN A 170 -12.79 12.76 -3.95
C ASN A 170 -13.79 12.23 -4.97
N MET A 171 -14.14 10.94 -4.86
CA MET A 171 -15.21 10.32 -5.68
C MET A 171 -16.56 11.04 -5.53
N LEU A 172 -16.82 11.63 -4.35
CA LEU A 172 -18.07 12.33 -4.04
C LEU A 172 -18.09 13.80 -4.49
N ARG A 173 -17.08 14.27 -5.24
CA ARG A 173 -17.03 15.65 -5.71
C ARG A 173 -18.27 16.04 -6.51
N TRP A 174 -18.64 17.31 -6.43
CA TRP A 174 -19.85 17.84 -7.08
C TRP A 174 -19.93 17.52 -8.59
N GLU A 175 -18.81 17.52 -9.30
CA GLU A 175 -18.76 17.27 -10.74
C GLU A 175 -19.22 15.87 -11.09
N HIS A 176 -18.83 14.88 -10.30
CA HIS A 176 -19.28 13.51 -10.47
C HIS A 176 -20.78 13.40 -10.25
N LEU A 177 -21.31 14.05 -9.22
CA LEU A 177 -22.74 14.06 -8.94
C LEU A 177 -23.53 14.73 -10.09
N ARG A 178 -23.02 15.85 -10.61
CA ARG A 178 -23.58 16.54 -11.77
C ARG A 178 -23.54 15.63 -13.00
N ASP A 179 -22.39 15.03 -13.30
CA ASP A 179 -22.20 14.25 -14.52
C ASP A 179 -23.06 12.98 -14.51
N LEU A 180 -23.17 12.29 -13.37
CA LEU A 180 -24.13 11.20 -13.18
C LEU A 180 -25.58 11.66 -13.35
N ALA A 181 -25.95 12.80 -12.76
CA ALA A 181 -27.31 13.35 -12.89
C ALA A 181 -27.65 13.72 -14.35
N LEU A 182 -26.64 14.04 -15.16
CA LEU A 182 -26.76 14.31 -16.59
C LEU A 182 -26.59 13.05 -17.46
N GLY A 183 -26.47 11.86 -16.86
CA GLY A 183 -26.32 10.59 -17.58
C GLY A 183 -24.96 10.41 -18.26
N ARG A 184 -23.90 11.04 -17.73
CA ARG A 184 -22.52 10.98 -18.25
C ARG A 184 -21.67 10.02 -17.43
N ASN A 185 -20.61 9.51 -18.06
CA ASN A 185 -19.60 8.70 -17.39
C ASN A 185 -18.68 9.59 -16.55
N ILE A 186 -18.33 9.12 -15.35
CA ILE A 186 -17.41 9.79 -14.42
C ILE A 186 -16.01 9.19 -14.42
N ASN A 187 -15.84 8.01 -15.00
CA ASN A 187 -14.54 7.34 -15.05
C ASN A 187 -13.65 8.05 -16.05
N ASP A 188 -12.38 8.15 -15.69
CA ASP A 188 -11.37 8.72 -16.57
C ASP A 188 -11.28 7.94 -17.89
N PRO A 189 -11.09 8.66 -19.02
CA PRO A 189 -10.80 8.01 -20.29
C PRO A 189 -9.52 7.18 -20.21
N TYR A 190 -9.38 6.21 -21.12
CA TYR A 190 -8.13 5.49 -21.27
C TYR A 190 -6.99 6.46 -21.63
N SER A 191 -5.82 6.24 -21.01
CA SER A 191 -4.63 7.04 -21.25
C SER A 191 -3.67 6.32 -22.19
N GLY A 192 -3.11 7.06 -23.15
CA GLY A 192 -2.04 6.57 -24.02
C GLY A 192 -0.73 6.30 -23.27
N LEU A 193 -0.60 6.81 -22.04
CA LEU A 193 0.54 6.58 -21.15
C LEU A 193 0.43 5.28 -20.33
N GLY A 194 -0.58 4.45 -20.61
CA GLY A 194 -0.82 3.18 -19.93
C GLY A 194 -1.77 3.29 -18.73
N PRO A 195 -1.95 2.20 -17.98
CA PRO A 195 -3.00 2.11 -16.95
C PRO A 195 -2.78 3.07 -15.78
N TYR A 196 -1.53 3.39 -15.43
CA TYR A 196 -1.22 4.36 -14.38
C TYR A 196 -1.42 5.83 -14.81
N GLY A 197 -1.58 6.11 -16.11
CA GLY A 197 -1.78 7.46 -16.64
C GLY A 197 -3.22 7.99 -16.53
N ARG A 198 -4.08 7.35 -15.72
CA ARG A 198 -5.47 7.72 -15.46
C ARG A 198 -5.85 7.37 -14.03
N HIS A 199 -6.95 7.92 -13.51
CA HIS A 199 -7.53 7.44 -12.26
C HIS A 199 -8.27 6.11 -12.52
N ASN A 200 -7.76 5.01 -11.96
CA ASN A 200 -8.38 3.69 -12.07
C ASN A 200 -9.51 3.52 -11.05
N ARG A 201 -9.35 4.12 -9.86
CA ARG A 201 -10.37 4.14 -8.82
C ARG A 201 -10.20 5.37 -7.97
N GLU A 202 -11.20 6.23 -7.92
CA GLU A 202 -11.24 7.27 -6.90
C GLU A 202 -11.98 6.78 -5.65
N TYR A 203 -11.61 7.36 -4.51
CA TYR A 203 -12.08 6.92 -3.20
C TYR A 203 -12.98 7.96 -2.55
N THR A 204 -13.93 7.48 -1.76
CA THR A 204 -14.70 8.32 -0.83
C THR A 204 -13.90 8.56 0.45
N PRO A 205 -14.22 9.61 1.25
CA PRO A 205 -13.55 9.87 2.53
C PRO A 205 -13.60 8.68 3.49
N SER A 206 -14.73 7.96 3.53
CA SER A 206 -14.90 6.76 4.36
C SER A 206 -14.00 5.61 3.90
N GLU A 207 -13.81 5.42 2.59
CA GLU A 207 -12.95 4.36 2.09
C GLU A 207 -11.47 4.66 2.37
N VAL A 208 -11.04 5.93 2.26
CA VAL A 208 -9.68 6.34 2.66
C VAL A 208 -9.43 6.07 4.16
N ILE A 209 -10.41 6.36 5.02
CA ILE A 209 -10.32 6.06 6.46
C ILE A 209 -10.23 4.54 6.67
N ASN A 210 -11.09 3.76 6.01
CA ASN A 210 -11.09 2.31 6.14
C ASN A 210 -9.76 1.71 5.67
N LEU A 211 -9.21 2.16 4.54
CA LEU A 211 -7.90 1.72 4.04
C LEU A 211 -6.79 1.96 5.07
N LEU A 212 -6.74 3.17 5.63
CA LEU A 212 -5.72 3.52 6.60
C LEU A 212 -5.86 2.67 7.87
N GLN A 213 -7.07 2.51 8.39
CA GLN A 213 -7.34 1.67 9.57
C GLN A 213 -7.03 0.19 9.31
N ASP A 214 -7.35 -0.29 8.11
CA ASP A 214 -7.10 -1.66 7.67
C ASP A 214 -5.62 -1.94 7.50
N SER A 215 -4.77 -0.91 7.36
CA SER A 215 -3.30 -1.00 7.27
C SER A 215 -2.58 -0.61 8.59
N GLY A 216 -3.30 -0.53 9.71
CA GLY A 216 -2.71 -0.27 11.04
C GLY A 216 -2.54 1.22 11.40
N PHE A 217 -3.05 2.14 10.59
CA PHE A 217 -3.00 3.58 10.87
C PHE A 217 -4.19 4.07 11.69
N VAL A 218 -3.96 5.09 12.51
CA VAL A 218 -5.00 5.88 13.18
C VAL A 218 -5.09 7.24 12.51
N VAL A 219 -6.27 7.56 11.96
CA VAL A 219 -6.51 8.85 11.31
C VAL A 219 -6.59 9.96 12.36
N GLU A 220 -5.63 10.88 12.32
CA GLU A 220 -5.56 12.04 13.23
C GLU A 220 -6.38 13.20 12.68
N LYS A 221 -6.32 13.42 11.36
CA LYS A 221 -7.00 14.53 10.69
C LYS A 221 -7.45 14.14 9.30
N ILE A 222 -8.68 14.49 8.97
CA ILE A 222 -9.20 14.46 7.60
C ILE A 222 -9.72 15.85 7.24
N ARG A 223 -9.37 16.31 6.05
CA ARG A 223 -9.83 17.58 5.50
C ARG A 223 -10.34 17.36 4.09
N LEU A 224 -11.54 17.87 3.85
CA LEU A 224 -12.12 17.95 2.51
C LEU A 224 -12.05 19.41 2.05
N ALA A 225 -11.56 19.65 0.85
CA ALA A 225 -11.35 21.00 0.34
C ALA A 225 -11.60 21.06 -1.16
N ASN A 226 -11.98 22.24 -1.66
CA ASN A 226 -11.93 22.57 -3.08
C ASN A 226 -10.57 23.20 -3.38
N LEU A 227 -9.72 22.49 -4.11
CA LEU A 227 -8.33 22.87 -4.32
C LEU A 227 -8.03 23.35 -5.73
N HIS A 228 -8.87 22.99 -6.69
CA HIS A 228 -8.76 23.51 -8.04
C HIS A 228 -9.21 24.97 -8.09
N GLN A 229 -8.52 25.80 -8.88
CA GLN A 229 -8.94 27.19 -9.16
C GLN A 229 -10.22 27.21 -9.99
N ARG A 230 -11.34 26.97 -9.33
CA ARG A 230 -12.65 27.06 -9.94
C ARG A 230 -13.22 28.43 -9.66
N GLN A 231 -13.71 29.06 -10.72
CA GLN A 231 -14.44 30.32 -10.63
C GLN A 231 -15.57 30.15 -9.61
N PHE A 232 -15.71 31.10 -8.69
CA PHE A 232 -16.82 31.17 -7.73
C PHE A 232 -18.15 30.81 -8.44
N GLY A 233 -18.81 29.74 -7.99
CA GLY A 233 -19.96 29.19 -8.71
C GLY A 233 -20.71 28.11 -7.94
N LEU A 234 -21.70 27.49 -8.59
CA LEU A 234 -22.56 26.47 -8.00
C LEU A 234 -21.80 25.33 -7.28
N PRO A 235 -20.66 24.80 -7.78
CA PRO A 235 -19.89 23.79 -7.06
C PRO A 235 -19.42 24.24 -5.67
N TYR A 236 -18.99 25.50 -5.55
CA TYR A 236 -18.54 26.08 -4.27
C TYR A 236 -19.71 26.24 -3.30
N ILE A 237 -20.88 26.66 -3.78
CA ILE A 237 -22.11 26.76 -2.98
C ILE A 237 -22.55 25.37 -2.50
N MET A 238 -22.58 24.39 -3.40
CA MET A 238 -23.01 23.03 -3.09
C MET A 238 -22.08 22.37 -2.08
N SER A 239 -20.77 22.48 -2.24
CA SER A 239 -19.78 21.96 -1.29
C SER A 239 -19.77 22.72 0.05
N ALA A 240 -20.13 24.01 0.08
CA ALA A 240 -20.37 24.74 1.32
C ALA A 240 -21.62 24.24 2.07
N LEU A 241 -22.65 23.77 1.36
CA LEU A 241 -23.84 23.15 1.98
C LEU A 241 -23.53 21.75 2.50
N ARG A 242 -22.68 21.00 1.79
CA ARG A 242 -22.29 19.62 2.13
C ARG A 242 -20.80 19.41 1.87
N SER A 243 -20.02 19.42 2.96
CA SER A 243 -18.56 19.32 2.91
C SER A 243 -18.01 18.05 2.25
N HIS A 244 -18.80 16.97 2.18
CA HIS A 244 -18.42 15.75 1.47
C HIS A 244 -18.42 15.88 -0.06
N TRP A 245 -18.90 17.00 -0.61
CA TRP A 245 -18.87 17.30 -2.05
C TRP A 245 -17.66 18.13 -2.50
N CYS A 246 -16.73 18.41 -1.60
CA CYS A 246 -15.44 19.00 -1.94
C CYS A 246 -14.65 18.13 -2.92
N ASP A 247 -13.76 18.74 -3.71
CA ASP A 247 -13.04 18.03 -4.79
C ASP A 247 -11.90 17.10 -4.33
N HIS A 248 -11.30 17.32 -3.16
CA HIS A 248 -10.19 16.50 -2.66
C HIS A 248 -10.34 16.05 -1.22
N ILE A 249 -9.67 14.93 -0.93
CA ILE A 249 -9.47 14.36 0.39
C ILE A 249 -8.00 14.55 0.77
N LEU A 250 -7.75 15.12 1.95
CA LEU A 250 -6.41 15.20 2.54
C LEU A 250 -6.46 14.60 3.94
N THR A 251 -5.66 13.58 4.17
CA THR A 251 -5.65 12.83 5.42
C THR A 251 -4.26 12.80 6.01
N LEU A 252 -4.16 13.00 7.33
CA LEU A 252 -2.98 12.71 8.12
C LEU A 252 -3.31 11.58 9.08
N ALA A 253 -2.51 10.51 9.05
CA ALA A 253 -2.69 9.36 9.92
C ALA A 253 -1.35 8.90 10.52
N ARG A 254 -1.42 8.17 11.64
CA ARG A 254 -0.26 7.75 12.45
C ARG A 254 -0.13 6.24 12.49
N SER A 255 1.09 5.71 12.38
CA SER A 255 1.40 4.28 12.56
C SER A 255 1.37 3.92 14.06
N GLN A 256 0.19 3.64 14.61
CA GLN A 256 0.02 3.36 16.04
C GLN A 256 -0.23 1.89 16.36
N HIS A 257 -0.68 1.10 15.40
CA HIS A 257 -0.95 -0.32 15.57
C HIS A 257 0.02 -1.15 14.72
N PRO A 258 0.21 -2.45 15.03
CA PRO A 258 0.89 -3.33 14.09
C PRO A 258 0.21 -3.26 12.71
N PRO A 259 0.97 -3.34 11.61
CA PRO A 259 0.38 -3.38 10.28
C PRO A 259 -0.60 -4.55 10.20
N ARG A 260 -1.80 -4.27 9.68
CA ARG A 260 -2.83 -5.28 9.45
C ARG A 260 -2.76 -5.68 7.98
N SER A 261 -2.01 -6.74 7.72
CA SER A 261 -1.85 -7.28 6.36
C SER A 261 -3.08 -8.09 5.96
N ARG A 262 -4.12 -7.41 5.46
CA ARG A 262 -5.43 -8.03 5.18
C ARG A 262 -6.07 -7.57 3.88
N TYR A 263 -6.89 -8.43 3.28
CA TYR A 263 -7.71 -8.06 2.12
C TYR A 263 -9.08 -7.57 2.59
N ALA A 264 -9.21 -6.24 2.71
CA ALA A 264 -10.42 -5.60 3.19
C ALA A 264 -11.69 -6.03 2.40
N PRO A 265 -12.69 -6.69 3.02
CA PRO A 265 -13.84 -7.26 2.28
C PRO A 265 -14.71 -6.25 1.53
N TRP A 266 -14.64 -4.97 1.93
CA TRP A 266 -15.34 -3.88 1.27
C TRP A 266 -14.64 -3.43 -0.03
N LEU A 267 -13.35 -3.71 -0.17
CA LEU A 267 -12.53 -3.36 -1.34
C LEU A 267 -12.32 -4.57 -2.28
N TYR A 268 -12.14 -5.76 -1.71
CA TYR A 268 -11.75 -6.97 -2.44
C TYR A 268 -12.91 -7.95 -2.60
N ARG A 269 -13.16 -8.39 -3.84
CA ARG A 269 -14.22 -9.38 -4.16
C ARG A 269 -13.70 -10.80 -4.36
N SER A 270 -12.56 -10.95 -5.04
CA SER A 270 -11.95 -12.24 -5.39
C SER A 270 -10.43 -12.12 -5.33
N MET A 271 -9.75 -13.06 -4.67
CA MET A 271 -8.32 -12.96 -4.32
C MET A 271 -7.43 -14.04 -4.93
N VAL A 272 -7.94 -14.80 -5.89
CA VAL A 272 -7.28 -16.03 -6.36
C VAL A 272 -5.91 -15.76 -7.02
N ASP A 273 -5.74 -14.57 -7.63
CA ASP A 273 -4.55 -14.26 -8.45
C ASP A 273 -3.71 -13.08 -7.93
N ILE A 274 -4.18 -12.33 -6.93
CA ILE A 274 -3.38 -11.26 -6.31
C ILE A 274 -2.75 -11.85 -5.05
N ARG A 275 -1.45 -12.16 -5.12
CA ARG A 275 -0.65 -12.65 -3.99
C ARG A 275 0.30 -11.56 -3.51
N CYS A 276 0.33 -11.31 -2.21
CA CYS A 276 1.23 -10.34 -1.58
C CYS A 276 2.02 -11.07 -0.49
N VAL A 277 2.87 -12.00 -0.93
CA VAL A 277 3.64 -12.86 -0.03
C VAL A 277 4.78 -12.03 0.54
N THR A 278 4.75 -11.79 1.86
CA THR A 278 5.66 -10.83 2.52
C THR A 278 6.56 -11.45 3.57
N SER A 279 6.19 -12.60 4.14
CA SER A 279 6.91 -13.27 5.22
C SER A 279 7.30 -14.72 4.93
N ASN A 280 8.41 -15.17 5.50
CA ASN A 280 8.77 -16.59 5.61
C ASN A 280 7.93 -17.34 6.67
N THR A 281 7.17 -16.61 7.50
CA THR A 281 6.36 -17.15 8.60
C THR A 281 4.93 -16.65 8.52
N VAL A 282 3.98 -17.57 8.44
CA VAL A 282 2.54 -17.31 8.40
C VAL A 282 1.90 -17.78 9.68
N ILE A 283 1.30 -16.86 10.42
CA ILE A 283 0.52 -17.14 11.63
C ILE A 283 -0.94 -16.81 11.33
N MET A 284 -1.81 -17.80 11.50
CA MET A 284 -3.23 -17.66 11.23
C MET A 284 -3.87 -16.63 12.17
N GLY A 285 -4.59 -15.67 11.59
CA GLY A 285 -5.19 -14.54 12.29
C GLY A 285 -4.27 -13.35 12.49
N GLN A 286 -3.01 -13.41 12.04
CA GLN A 286 -2.06 -12.30 12.13
C GLN A 286 -1.68 -11.74 10.76
N ASN A 287 -1.14 -12.59 9.87
CA ASN A 287 -0.63 -12.16 8.56
C ASN A 287 -0.98 -13.13 7.41
N ASP A 288 -1.85 -14.11 7.67
CA ASP A 288 -2.21 -15.18 6.76
C ASP A 288 -2.98 -14.75 5.53
N GLU A 289 -3.79 -13.70 5.60
CA GLU A 289 -4.68 -13.33 4.50
C GLU A 289 -3.95 -13.03 3.18
N LEU A 290 -2.73 -12.48 3.24
CA LEU A 290 -1.92 -12.20 2.06
C LEU A 290 -1.13 -13.41 1.53
N HIS A 291 -1.11 -14.49 2.33
CA HIS A 291 -0.27 -15.67 2.16
C HIS A 291 -1.04 -16.93 1.79
N ILE A 292 -2.37 -16.95 2.00
CA ILE A 292 -3.20 -18.12 1.72
C ILE A 292 -3.76 -18.09 0.30
N GLY A 293 -3.72 -19.23 -0.37
CA GLY A 293 -4.36 -19.47 -1.66
C GLY A 293 -5.73 -20.13 -1.53
N SER A 294 -6.01 -21.06 -2.43
CA SER A 294 -7.26 -21.82 -2.39
C SER A 294 -7.30 -22.80 -1.20
N GLY A 295 -8.50 -23.23 -0.81
CA GLY A 295 -8.66 -24.36 0.11
C GLY A 295 -8.66 -24.04 1.60
N TRP A 296 -8.82 -22.77 1.98
CA TRP A 296 -8.94 -22.35 3.38
C TRP A 296 -10.36 -21.92 3.73
N HIS A 297 -10.81 -22.27 4.93
CA HIS A 297 -12.03 -21.72 5.51
C HIS A 297 -11.76 -20.39 6.24
N GLN A 298 -12.83 -19.73 6.67
CA GLN A 298 -12.75 -18.53 7.51
C GLN A 298 -11.97 -18.81 8.80
N LEU A 299 -11.29 -17.77 9.30
CA LEU A 299 -10.55 -17.79 10.56
C LEU A 299 -11.49 -18.14 11.73
N GLU A 300 -11.05 -19.07 12.57
CA GLU A 300 -11.71 -19.45 13.82
C GLU A 300 -10.70 -19.29 14.97
N ASP A 301 -10.95 -18.33 15.87
CA ASP A 301 -10.04 -17.93 16.95
C ASP A 301 -8.63 -17.52 16.46
N ILE A 302 -7.67 -18.45 16.56
CA ILE A 302 -6.25 -18.26 16.18
C ILE A 302 -5.79 -19.29 15.13
N ALA A 303 -6.73 -19.90 14.41
CA ALA A 303 -6.44 -20.98 13.48
C ALA A 303 -7.41 -21.02 12.30
N ARG A 304 -7.00 -21.68 11.20
CA ARG A 304 -7.87 -21.93 10.05
C ARG A 304 -8.03 -23.41 9.77
N TRP A 305 -9.24 -23.78 9.37
CA TRP A 305 -9.53 -25.10 8.81
C TRP A 305 -9.14 -25.14 7.33
N THR A 306 -8.49 -26.22 6.93
CA THR A 306 -8.29 -26.54 5.51
C THR A 306 -9.54 -27.21 4.92
N MET A 307 -9.68 -27.15 3.60
CA MET A 307 -10.42 -28.15 2.82
C MET A 307 -9.54 -29.42 2.69
N GLN A 308 -9.82 -30.28 1.70
CA GLN A 308 -8.96 -31.43 1.45
C GLN A 308 -7.54 -31.03 1.01
N ARG A 309 -7.45 -29.92 0.29
CA ARG A 309 -6.22 -29.31 -0.20
C ARG A 309 -6.26 -27.83 0.17
N ALA A 310 -5.15 -27.29 0.64
CA ALA A 310 -5.01 -25.88 0.99
C ALA A 310 -3.61 -25.37 0.62
N GLU A 311 -3.55 -24.22 -0.04
CA GLU A 311 -2.30 -23.62 -0.55
C GLU A 311 -1.86 -22.46 0.34
N VAL A 312 -0.58 -22.40 0.66
CA VAL A 312 0.03 -21.27 1.38
C VAL A 312 1.36 -20.93 0.74
N PHE A 313 1.65 -19.65 0.68
CA PHE A 313 2.86 -19.12 0.06
C PHE A 313 3.71 -18.47 1.14
N LEU A 314 5.01 -18.73 1.13
CA LEU A 314 6.00 -18.15 2.03
C LEU A 314 7.03 -17.39 1.19
N ARG A 315 7.58 -16.31 1.71
CA ARG A 315 8.67 -15.58 1.05
C ARG A 315 9.97 -15.87 1.76
N ALA A 316 10.93 -16.50 1.08
CA ALA A 316 12.22 -16.83 1.66
C ALA A 316 13.08 -15.59 1.93
N GLU A 317 13.80 -15.57 3.05
CA GLU A 317 14.81 -14.55 3.36
C GLU A 317 16.20 -14.94 2.83
N GLY A 318 16.38 -16.21 2.46
CA GLY A 318 17.58 -16.76 1.86
C GLY A 318 18.23 -17.85 2.73
N GLY A 319 18.48 -19.00 2.12
CA GLY A 319 19.17 -20.13 2.73
C GLY A 319 18.28 -21.07 3.54
N GLU A 320 17.04 -20.71 3.84
CA GLU A 320 16.11 -21.61 4.51
C GLU A 320 15.87 -22.89 3.69
N ASN A 321 15.80 -24.03 4.37
CA ASN A 321 15.78 -25.35 3.73
C ASN A 321 14.76 -26.30 4.39
N ARG A 322 13.86 -25.78 5.23
CA ARG A 322 12.88 -26.59 5.94
C ARG A 322 11.56 -25.84 6.12
N ILE A 323 10.47 -26.48 5.74
CA ILE A 323 9.10 -26.01 6.00
C ILE A 323 8.59 -26.70 7.26
N ILE A 324 8.02 -25.94 8.19
CA ILE A 324 7.38 -26.46 9.41
C ILE A 324 5.96 -25.93 9.49
N THR A 325 4.99 -26.82 9.68
CA THR A 325 3.59 -26.46 9.96
C THR A 325 3.19 -26.95 11.35
N TYR A 326 2.37 -26.18 12.06
CA TYR A 326 1.78 -26.57 13.34
C TYR A 326 0.28 -26.80 13.17
N VAL A 327 -0.12 -28.06 13.31
CA VAL A 327 -1.41 -28.58 12.83
C VAL A 327 -2.02 -29.54 13.82
N SER A 328 -3.35 -29.65 13.81
CA SER A 328 -4.08 -30.65 14.59
C SER A 328 -5.24 -31.24 13.77
N SER A 329 -5.67 -32.44 14.19
CA SER A 329 -6.91 -33.06 13.76
C SER A 329 -8.10 -32.74 14.68
N ASP A 330 -7.89 -31.93 15.74
CA ASP A 330 -8.89 -31.62 16.77
C ASP A 330 -9.57 -32.91 17.30
N GLY A 331 -8.73 -33.88 17.65
CA GLY A 331 -8.95 -35.26 17.22
C GLY A 331 -9.95 -36.13 17.96
N ASP A 332 -10.92 -35.54 18.67
CA ASP A 332 -12.23 -36.18 18.85
C ASP A 332 -13.13 -36.02 17.62
N ARG A 333 -12.87 -35.01 16.78
CA ARG A 333 -13.77 -34.60 15.70
C ARG A 333 -13.47 -35.28 14.37
N LEU A 334 -12.22 -35.26 13.91
CA LEU A 334 -11.85 -35.83 12.60
C LEU A 334 -11.36 -37.28 12.68
N GLY A 335 -10.94 -37.71 13.87
CA GLY A 335 -10.19 -38.95 14.08
C GLY A 335 -8.79 -38.87 13.45
N PRO A 336 -8.03 -39.99 13.43
CA PRO A 336 -6.76 -40.02 12.75
C PRO A 336 -6.95 -39.70 11.26
N ILE A 337 -6.17 -38.75 10.79
CA ILE A 337 -6.05 -38.34 9.39
C ILE A 337 -4.57 -38.26 9.04
N SER A 338 -4.23 -38.56 7.79
CA SER A 338 -2.88 -38.37 7.28
C SER A 338 -2.79 -37.01 6.61
N LEU A 339 -1.83 -36.19 7.06
CA LEU A 339 -1.52 -34.91 6.43
C LEU A 339 -0.23 -35.07 5.61
N THR A 340 -0.28 -34.61 4.37
CA THR A 340 0.89 -34.50 3.49
C THR A 340 1.22 -33.04 3.23
N LEU A 341 2.46 -32.65 3.51
CA LEU A 341 3.02 -31.38 3.04
C LEU A 341 3.72 -31.62 1.71
N HIS A 342 3.46 -30.77 0.73
CA HIS A 342 4.10 -30.79 -0.58
C HIS A 342 4.84 -29.49 -0.86
N TYR A 343 6.01 -29.61 -1.46
CA TYR A 343 6.78 -28.53 -2.07
C TYR A 343 7.47 -29.06 -3.34
N LYS A 344 7.07 -28.56 -4.51
CA LYS A 344 7.56 -29.07 -5.81
C LYS A 344 7.46 -30.61 -5.85
N GLU A 345 8.55 -31.33 -6.08
CA GLU A 345 8.64 -32.79 -6.06
C GLU A 345 8.81 -33.41 -4.66
N HIS A 346 9.01 -32.60 -3.62
CA HIS A 346 9.22 -33.04 -2.25
C HIS A 346 7.89 -33.17 -1.51
N ALA A 347 7.74 -34.23 -0.72
CA ALA A 347 6.59 -34.40 0.15
C ALA A 347 6.93 -35.20 1.42
N ILE A 348 6.19 -34.92 2.50
CA ILE A 348 6.22 -35.72 3.73
C ILE A 348 4.80 -35.96 4.20
N THR A 349 4.48 -37.21 4.53
CA THR A 349 3.18 -37.60 5.10
C THR A 349 3.37 -37.98 6.56
N GLN A 350 2.50 -37.46 7.42
CA GLN A 350 2.47 -37.81 8.83
C GLN A 350 1.02 -37.98 9.30
N GLU A 351 0.78 -39.00 10.10
CA GLU A 351 -0.51 -39.21 10.77
C GLU A 351 -0.65 -38.21 11.93
N LEU A 352 -1.76 -37.48 11.96
CA LEU A 352 -2.04 -36.51 13.02
C LEU A 352 -2.64 -37.22 14.24
N PRO A 353 -2.04 -37.07 15.44
CA PRO A 353 -2.61 -37.61 16.66
C PRO A 353 -3.90 -36.87 17.06
N THR A 354 -4.66 -37.48 17.95
CA THR A 354 -6.07 -37.13 18.18
C THR A 354 -6.34 -36.01 19.20
N SER A 355 -5.36 -35.25 19.69
CA SER A 355 -5.67 -34.17 20.66
C SER A 355 -4.73 -32.98 20.62
N ASP A 356 -3.42 -33.20 20.51
CA ASP A 356 -2.46 -32.11 20.52
C ASP A 356 -2.15 -31.59 19.11
N PHE A 357 -1.83 -30.30 19.02
CA PHE A 357 -1.16 -29.76 17.84
C PHE A 357 0.26 -30.34 17.75
N VAL A 358 0.64 -30.74 16.55
CA VAL A 358 1.95 -31.30 16.24
C VAL A 358 2.64 -30.51 15.15
N SER A 359 3.97 -30.52 15.20
CA SER A 359 4.82 -29.94 14.16
C SER A 359 5.14 -31.00 13.12
N ILE A 360 4.81 -30.74 11.85
CA ILE A 360 5.25 -31.54 10.71
C ILE A 360 6.32 -30.74 9.96
N GLY A 361 7.45 -31.37 9.67
CA GLY A 361 8.59 -30.73 9.00
C GLY A 361 8.95 -31.40 7.68
N LEU A 362 9.04 -30.62 6.60
CA LEU A 362 9.51 -31.05 5.28
C LEU A 362 10.86 -30.40 4.98
N ASN A 363 11.89 -31.23 4.75
CA ASN A 363 13.17 -30.74 4.25
C ASN A 363 13.09 -30.48 2.74
N ILE A 364 13.63 -29.35 2.31
CA ILE A 364 13.62 -28.87 0.92
C ILE A 364 15.01 -28.36 0.53
N PRO A 365 15.31 -28.18 -0.77
CA PRO A 365 16.51 -27.47 -1.20
C PRO A 365 16.56 -26.05 -0.61
N PRO A 366 17.75 -25.49 -0.33
CA PRO A 366 17.88 -24.11 0.14
C PRO A 366 17.22 -23.13 -0.82
N CYS A 367 16.41 -22.22 -0.27
CA CYS A 367 15.70 -21.20 -1.02
C CYS A 367 16.58 -19.98 -1.29
N ASP A 368 16.37 -19.35 -2.44
CA ASP A 368 16.98 -18.06 -2.74
C ASP A 368 16.23 -16.93 -2.02
N ALA A 369 16.94 -15.85 -1.65
CA ALA A 369 16.30 -14.69 -1.03
C ALA A 369 15.25 -14.08 -1.96
N GLY A 370 14.03 -13.90 -1.43
CA GLY A 370 12.87 -13.42 -2.18
C GLY A 370 12.12 -14.49 -2.99
N GLU A 371 12.54 -15.76 -2.96
CA GLU A 371 11.79 -16.86 -3.59
C GLU A 371 10.40 -17.02 -2.94
N GLU A 372 9.35 -17.08 -3.78
CA GLU A 372 8.01 -17.47 -3.35
C GLU A 372 7.94 -19.00 -3.26
N VAL A 373 7.81 -19.51 -2.04
CA VAL A 373 7.72 -20.93 -1.71
C VAL A 373 6.25 -21.31 -1.56
N ALA A 374 5.70 -21.96 -2.58
CA ALA A 374 4.36 -22.51 -2.56
C ALA A 374 4.33 -23.86 -1.84
N VAL A 375 3.56 -23.94 -0.75
CA VAL A 375 3.35 -25.13 0.07
C VAL A 375 1.90 -25.57 -0.08
N LEU A 376 1.71 -26.86 -0.39
CA LEU A 376 0.38 -27.47 -0.44
C LEU A 376 0.21 -28.40 0.76
N ILE A 377 -0.84 -28.15 1.53
CA ILE A 377 -1.32 -29.05 2.59
C ILE A 377 -2.41 -29.92 2.00
N GLU A 378 -2.23 -31.24 2.02
CA GLU A 378 -3.23 -32.21 1.61
C GLU A 378 -3.57 -33.14 2.77
N VAL A 379 -4.86 -33.39 2.99
CA VAL A 379 -5.33 -34.42 3.93
C VAL A 379 -5.98 -35.56 3.16
N ASP A 380 -5.78 -36.79 3.64
CA ASP A 380 -6.37 -37.99 3.02
C ASP A 380 -7.90 -38.00 3.07
N ARG A 381 -8.49 -37.34 4.07
CA ARG A 381 -9.93 -37.29 4.28
C ARG A 381 -10.39 -35.95 4.87
N VAL A 382 -11.58 -35.52 4.46
CA VAL A 382 -12.34 -34.42 5.07
C VAL A 382 -13.62 -34.94 5.74
N ARG A 383 -14.17 -34.17 6.67
CA ARG A 383 -15.51 -34.42 7.24
C ARG A 383 -16.37 -33.18 7.16
N SER A 384 -17.68 -33.37 7.14
CA SER A 384 -18.60 -32.24 7.30
C SER A 384 -18.54 -31.72 8.74
N ALA A 385 -18.48 -30.40 8.91
CA ALA A 385 -18.54 -29.77 10.23
C ALA A 385 -19.81 -30.18 11.01
N ALA A 386 -20.94 -30.38 10.32
CA ALA A 386 -22.18 -30.90 10.90
C ALA A 386 -22.01 -32.32 11.45
N SER A 387 -21.27 -33.18 10.75
CA SER A 387 -21.05 -34.58 11.17
C SER A 387 -20.18 -34.74 12.42
N ILE A 388 -19.55 -33.66 12.87
CA ILE A 388 -18.66 -33.63 14.04
C ILE A 388 -19.19 -32.72 15.16
N GLY A 389 -20.48 -32.36 15.10
CA GLY A 389 -21.16 -31.64 16.17
C GLY A 389 -21.30 -30.12 15.99
N LYS A 390 -20.87 -29.51 14.86
CA LYS A 390 -21.06 -28.07 14.58
C LYS A 390 -22.43 -27.76 13.92
N GLY A 391 -23.50 -28.40 14.39
CA GLY A 391 -24.87 -28.06 13.98
C GLY A 391 -25.16 -28.28 12.49
N ARG A 392 -25.64 -27.24 11.77
CA ARG A 392 -26.00 -27.29 10.33
C ARG A 392 -24.86 -26.89 9.39
N ASP A 393 -23.63 -26.78 9.90
CA ASP A 393 -22.47 -26.37 9.11
C ASP A 393 -22.07 -27.45 8.10
N VAL A 394 -22.29 -27.19 6.81
CA VAL A 394 -22.03 -28.16 5.73
C VAL A 394 -20.60 -28.12 5.20
N ARG A 395 -19.72 -27.25 5.73
CA ARG A 395 -18.32 -27.15 5.30
C ARG A 395 -17.61 -28.49 5.42
N GLN A 396 -16.83 -28.85 4.40
CA GLN A 396 -15.91 -29.98 4.45
C GLN A 396 -14.58 -29.51 5.04
N ILE A 397 -14.24 -29.98 6.23
CA ILE A 397 -13.04 -29.59 6.96
C ILE A 397 -12.01 -30.72 6.98
N GLY A 398 -10.74 -30.34 6.79
CA GLY A 398 -9.56 -31.20 6.81
C GLY A 398 -8.81 -31.08 8.14
N ALA A 399 -7.65 -30.43 8.15
CA ALA A 399 -6.88 -30.16 9.36
C ALA A 399 -7.07 -28.72 9.84
N ILE A 400 -6.81 -28.45 11.12
CA ILE A 400 -6.71 -27.09 11.66
C ILE A 400 -5.23 -26.69 11.74
N VAL A 401 -4.90 -25.51 11.23
CA VAL A 401 -3.52 -24.99 11.13
C VAL A 401 -3.41 -23.71 11.94
N GLN A 402 -2.35 -23.57 12.73
CA GLN A 402 -2.04 -22.36 13.49
C GLN A 402 -0.93 -21.52 12.86
N TYR A 403 0.15 -22.16 12.42
CA TYR A 403 1.21 -21.46 11.71
C TYR A 403 1.93 -22.38 10.72
N ILE A 404 2.60 -21.75 9.77
CA ILE A 404 3.49 -22.38 8.79
C ILE A 404 4.69 -21.47 8.65
N LYS A 405 5.90 -22.02 8.75
CA LYS A 405 7.14 -21.24 8.63
C LYS A 405 8.17 -21.95 7.78
N LEU A 406 8.94 -21.17 7.06
CA LEU A 406 10.16 -21.56 6.38
C LEU A 406 11.33 -21.20 7.31
N THR A 407 12.24 -22.14 7.56
CA THR A 407 13.32 -21.99 8.53
C THR A 407 14.59 -22.69 8.04
N LEU A 408 15.72 -22.30 8.61
CA LEU A 408 16.93 -23.11 8.58
C LEU A 408 16.73 -24.37 9.45
N GLU A 409 17.23 -25.49 8.99
CA GLU A 409 17.36 -26.70 9.80
C GLU A 409 18.29 -26.40 10.99
N GLU A 410 17.79 -26.56 12.22
CA GLU A 410 18.66 -26.56 13.40
C GLU A 410 19.58 -27.78 13.29
N LEU A 411 20.89 -27.52 13.13
CA LEU A 411 21.95 -28.54 13.07
C LEU A 411 22.03 -29.40 14.32
#